data_AF-A0A150AGS6-F1
#
_entry.id   AF-A0A150AGS6-F1
#
_cell.length_a   1.000
_cell.length_b   1.000
_cell.length_c   1.000
_cell.angle_alpha   90.00
_cell.angle_beta   90.00
_cell.angle_gamma   90.00
#
_symmetry.space_group_name_H-M   'P 1'
#
loop_
_entity.id
_entity.type
_entity.pdbx_description
1 polymer ?
#
loop_
_entity_poly.entity_id
_entity_poly.type
_entity_poly.pdbx_seq_one_letter_code
_entity_poly.pdbx_strand_id
1 'polypeptide(L)'
;MGTWGTGILENDNALDYYDRFFEYYNEGLKPEEINEKLKNEFSDLNEESGNIYDFWFAIALAKWETCSLDEETLAKVSQYIEDEKDITIWQELDADAQTIEDRKKELEQFLKKIQIPRDKPKPRVMVEPKSSLLKKEDLNRVPRWKFWKR
;
A
#
# COMPACT_ATOMS: atom_id res chain seq x y z
N MET A 1 -24.56 -5.93 1.63
CA MET A 1 -24.30 -4.82 0.72
C MET A 1 -23.10 -4.09 1.29
N GLY A 2 -21.91 -4.25 0.70
CA GLY A 2 -20.72 -3.54 1.19
C GLY A 2 -20.90 -2.05 0.95
N THR A 3 -20.69 -1.25 1.99
CA THR A 3 -20.71 0.21 1.85
C THR A 3 -19.46 0.61 1.08
N TRP A 4 -19.61 1.10 -0.14
CA TRP A 4 -18.52 1.77 -0.84
C TRP A 4 -18.21 3.03 -0.05
N GLY A 5 -17.06 3.04 0.60
CA GLY A 5 -16.61 4.18 1.36
C GLY A 5 -15.98 5.23 0.45
N THR A 6 -16.14 6.51 0.78
CA THR A 6 -15.57 7.63 0.02
C THR A 6 -14.11 7.91 0.39
N GLY A 7 -13.62 7.32 1.47
CA GLY A 7 -12.26 7.49 1.94
C GLY A 7 -11.22 6.91 0.97
N ILE A 8 -9.98 7.44 1.06
CA ILE A 8 -8.88 7.04 0.17
C ILE A 8 -8.56 5.53 0.30
N LEU A 9 -8.62 4.98 1.51
CA LEU A 9 -8.32 3.56 1.79
C LEU A 9 -9.59 2.70 1.95
N GLU A 10 -10.77 3.27 1.69
CA GLU A 10 -12.03 2.50 1.79
C GLU A 10 -12.34 1.71 0.52
N ASN A 11 -11.58 1.96 -0.56
CA ASN A 11 -11.58 1.12 -1.75
C ASN A 11 -10.64 -0.08 -1.54
N ASP A 12 -11.13 -1.29 -1.81
CA ASP A 12 -10.37 -2.54 -1.68
C ASP A 12 -9.02 -2.47 -2.43
N ASN A 13 -9.02 -1.89 -3.63
CA ASN A 13 -7.80 -1.73 -4.43
C ASN A 13 -6.78 -0.80 -3.76
N ALA A 14 -7.24 0.32 -3.19
CA ALA A 14 -6.36 1.27 -2.51
C ALA A 14 -5.74 0.66 -1.25
N LEU A 15 -6.52 -0.14 -0.52
CA LEU A 15 -6.07 -0.86 0.66
C LEU A 15 -5.00 -1.90 0.30
N ASP A 16 -5.20 -2.66 -0.78
CA ASP A 16 -4.20 -3.62 -1.28
C ASP A 16 -2.87 -2.93 -1.61
N TYR A 17 -2.89 -1.80 -2.33
CA TYR A 17 -1.66 -1.06 -2.66
C TYR A 17 -0.96 -0.50 -1.43
N TYR A 18 -1.73 0.00 -0.48
CA TYR A 18 -1.22 0.53 0.78
C TYR A 18 -0.55 -0.58 1.62
N ASP A 19 -1.21 -1.72 1.78
CA ASP A 19 -0.68 -2.85 2.55
C ASP A 19 0.58 -3.40 1.87
N ARG A 20 0.59 -3.55 0.54
CA ARG A 20 1.79 -3.95 -0.22
C ARG A 20 2.98 -3.04 0.05
N PHE A 21 2.77 -1.73 0.10
CA PHE A 21 3.84 -0.79 0.42
C PHE A 21 4.42 -1.06 1.83
N PHE A 22 3.56 -1.29 2.82
CA PHE A 22 3.99 -1.57 4.18
C PHE A 22 4.62 -2.95 4.36
N GLU A 23 4.20 -3.96 3.61
CA GLU A 23 4.88 -5.27 3.58
C GLU A 23 6.37 -5.08 3.22
N TYR A 24 6.65 -4.43 2.10
CA TYR A 24 8.02 -4.14 1.67
C TYR A 24 8.78 -3.23 2.66
N TYR A 25 8.08 -2.24 3.25
CA TYR A 25 8.68 -1.35 4.25
C TYR A 25 9.09 -2.10 5.51
N ASN A 26 8.27 -3.06 5.95
CA ASN A 26 8.53 -3.91 7.10
C ASN A 26 9.62 -4.95 6.83
N GLU A 27 9.78 -5.42 5.58
CA GLU A 27 10.94 -6.21 5.15
C GLU A 27 12.27 -5.43 5.23
N GLY A 28 12.20 -4.11 5.37
CA GLY A 28 13.35 -3.24 5.59
C GLY A 28 13.84 -2.49 4.35
N LEU A 29 13.11 -2.59 3.24
CA LEU A 29 13.40 -1.87 2.00
C LEU A 29 13.29 -0.34 2.19
N LYS A 30 14.01 0.40 1.35
CA LYS A 30 13.94 1.86 1.33
C LYS A 30 12.68 2.31 0.57
N PRO A 31 12.00 3.39 0.98
CA PRO A 31 10.81 3.91 0.31
C PRO A 31 10.98 4.17 -1.20
N GLU A 32 12.19 4.57 -1.62
CA GLU A 32 12.53 4.76 -3.04
C GLU A 32 12.47 3.45 -3.84
N GLU A 33 13.07 2.37 -3.33
CA GLU A 33 13.05 1.07 -3.99
C GLU A 33 11.67 0.42 -3.98
N ILE A 34 10.90 0.65 -2.92
CA ILE A 34 9.51 0.21 -2.83
C ILE A 34 8.67 0.90 -3.92
N ASN A 35 8.88 2.20 -4.13
CA ASN A 35 8.17 2.95 -5.16
C ASN A 35 8.48 2.42 -6.57
N GLU A 36 9.74 2.13 -6.88
CA GLU A 36 10.09 1.53 -8.18
C GLU A 36 9.53 0.12 -8.36
N LYS A 37 9.58 -0.72 -7.31
CA LYS A 37 8.97 -2.06 -7.35
C LYS A 37 7.48 -1.99 -7.59
N LEU A 38 6.75 -1.15 -6.84
CA LEU A 38 5.31 -1.02 -6.99
C LEU A 38 4.94 -0.46 -8.37
N LYS A 39 5.67 0.54 -8.89
CA LYS A 39 5.47 1.02 -10.26
C LYS A 39 5.66 -0.07 -11.31
N ASN A 40 6.56 -1.02 -11.10
CA ASN A 40 6.81 -2.13 -12.01
C ASN A 40 5.72 -3.21 -11.88
N GLU A 41 5.38 -3.60 -10.64
CA GLU A 41 4.34 -4.58 -10.32
C GLU A 41 2.96 -4.13 -10.82
N PHE A 42 2.70 -2.82 -10.77
CA PHE A 42 1.44 -2.20 -11.18
C PHE A 42 1.56 -1.41 -12.49
N SER A 43 2.57 -1.71 -13.31
CA SER A 43 2.77 -1.06 -14.61
C SER A 43 1.64 -1.35 -15.61
N ASP A 44 0.92 -2.47 -15.41
CA ASP A 44 -0.25 -2.88 -16.17
C ASP A 44 -1.55 -2.13 -15.78
N LEU A 45 -1.53 -1.29 -14.72
CA LEU A 45 -2.68 -0.47 -14.36
C LEU A 45 -2.89 0.63 -15.41
N ASN A 46 -4.02 0.58 -16.09
CA ASN A 46 -4.41 1.59 -17.07
C ASN A 46 -5.30 2.67 -16.45
N GLU A 47 -5.17 3.91 -16.93
CA GLU A 47 -6.03 5.05 -16.56
C GLU A 47 -7.53 4.76 -16.77
N GLU A 48 -7.86 3.91 -17.75
CA GLU A 48 -9.22 3.49 -18.09
C GLU A 48 -9.89 2.65 -16.99
N SER A 49 -9.10 2.01 -16.13
CA SER A 49 -9.64 1.16 -15.05
C SER A 49 -9.97 1.94 -13.78
N GLY A 50 -9.62 3.23 -13.69
CA GLY A 50 -9.76 4.05 -12.48
C GLY A 50 -8.83 3.68 -11.32
N ASN A 51 -8.32 2.44 -11.30
CA ASN A 51 -7.44 1.91 -10.25
C ASN A 51 -6.10 2.66 -10.12
N ILE A 52 -5.69 3.37 -11.17
CA ILE A 52 -4.43 4.14 -11.14
C ILE A 52 -4.51 5.33 -10.17
N TYR A 53 -5.69 5.94 -10.00
CA TYR A 53 -5.85 7.08 -9.10
C TYR A 53 -5.78 6.61 -7.65
N ASP A 54 -6.49 5.51 -7.34
CA ASP A 54 -6.41 4.83 -6.06
C ASP A 54 -4.98 4.42 -5.70
N PHE A 55 -4.22 3.92 -6.68
CA PHE A 55 -2.80 3.64 -6.52
C PHE A 55 -2.00 4.88 -6.13
N TRP A 56 -2.09 5.98 -6.88
CA TRP A 56 -1.33 7.21 -6.57
C TRP A 56 -1.69 7.79 -5.20
N PHE A 57 -2.97 7.78 -4.81
CA PHE A 57 -3.39 8.26 -3.50
C PHE A 57 -2.89 7.37 -2.35
N ALA A 58 -2.99 6.05 -2.49
CA ALA A 58 -2.48 5.09 -1.52
C ALA A 58 -0.96 5.23 -1.31
N ILE A 59 -0.20 5.30 -2.41
CA ILE A 59 1.26 5.47 -2.36
C ILE A 59 1.65 6.81 -1.77
N ALA A 60 0.97 7.90 -2.12
CA ALA A 60 1.24 9.22 -1.55
C ALA A 60 0.97 9.24 -0.03
N LEU A 61 -0.11 8.61 0.42
CA LEU A 61 -0.40 8.47 1.84
C LEU A 61 0.69 7.68 2.57
N ALA A 62 1.10 6.54 2.02
CA ALA A 62 2.12 5.69 2.61
C ALA A 62 3.48 6.39 2.68
N LYS A 63 3.90 7.09 1.61
CA LYS A 63 5.13 7.88 1.57
C LYS A 63 5.10 9.06 2.54
N TRP A 64 3.94 9.70 2.72
CA TRP A 64 3.75 10.72 3.74
C TRP A 64 3.91 10.15 5.16
N GLU A 65 3.41 8.94 5.43
CA GLU A 65 3.61 8.27 6.72
C GLU A 65 5.08 7.89 6.99
N THR A 66 5.86 7.57 5.96
CA THR A 66 7.29 7.25 6.09
C THR A 66 8.21 8.47 6.02
N CYS A 67 7.68 9.69 5.94
CA CYS A 67 8.45 10.93 5.70
C CYS A 67 9.37 10.83 4.47
N SER A 68 8.92 10.15 3.42
CA SER A 68 9.65 9.98 2.15
C SER A 68 8.80 10.42 0.97
N LEU A 69 7.90 11.39 1.22
CA LEU A 69 7.08 11.98 0.19
C LEU A 69 7.97 12.78 -0.74
N ASP A 70 7.84 12.48 -2.02
CA ASP A 70 8.61 13.12 -3.08
C ASP A 70 7.74 14.21 -3.73
N GLU A 71 8.34 15.37 -4.02
CA GLU A 71 7.64 16.51 -4.61
C GLU A 71 6.98 16.17 -5.94
N GLU A 72 7.58 15.28 -6.75
CA GLU A 72 6.99 14.82 -8.01
C GLU A 72 5.72 14.01 -7.77
N THR A 73 5.70 13.21 -6.69
CA THR A 73 4.52 12.41 -6.32
C THR A 73 3.40 13.31 -5.82
N LEU A 74 3.73 14.33 -5.01
CA LEU A 74 2.77 15.31 -4.52
C LEU A 74 2.18 16.11 -5.69
N ALA A 75 3.02 16.59 -6.61
CA ALA A 75 2.58 17.36 -7.78
C ALA A 75 1.61 16.55 -8.65
N LYS A 76 1.89 15.27 -8.90
CA LYS A 76 0.98 14.38 -9.65
C LYS A 76 -0.38 14.23 -8.96
N VAL A 77 -0.37 13.96 -7.66
CA VAL A 77 -1.61 13.81 -6.88
C VAL A 77 -2.41 15.11 -6.86
N SER A 78 -1.75 16.26 -6.70
CA SER A 78 -2.40 17.58 -6.78
C SER A 78 -3.06 17.76 -8.15
N GLN A 79 -2.34 17.47 -9.22
CA GLN A 79 -2.86 17.58 -10.57
C GLN A 79 -4.09 16.68 -10.79
N TYR A 80 -4.06 15.42 -10.31
CA TYR A 80 -5.22 14.53 -10.44
C TYR A 80 -6.45 14.99 -9.66
N ILE A 81 -6.25 15.64 -8.52
CA ILE A 81 -7.34 16.22 -7.71
C ILE A 81 -7.88 17.48 -8.39
N GLU A 82 -7.01 18.33 -8.94
CA GLU A 82 -7.39 19.55 -9.68
C GLU A 82 -8.10 19.24 -11.00
N ASP A 83 -7.66 18.20 -11.71
CA ASP A 83 -8.28 17.74 -12.97
C ASP A 83 -9.62 17.01 -12.74
N GLU A 84 -10.00 16.73 -11.48
CA GLU A 84 -11.24 16.02 -11.09
C GLU A 84 -11.45 14.68 -11.85
N LYS A 85 -10.36 14.00 -12.23
CA LYS A 85 -10.43 12.76 -13.01
C LYS A 85 -11.05 11.61 -12.21
N ASP A 86 -10.75 11.53 -10.91
CA ASP A 86 -11.40 10.58 -9.99
C ASP A 86 -12.92 10.81 -9.98
N ILE A 87 -13.36 12.07 -9.88
CA ILE A 87 -14.78 12.42 -9.89
C ILE A 87 -15.47 11.99 -11.19
N THR A 88 -14.79 12.16 -12.34
CA THR A 88 -15.32 11.74 -13.63
C THR A 88 -15.62 10.25 -13.66
N ILE A 89 -14.73 9.41 -13.12
CA ILE A 89 -14.95 7.95 -13.05
C ILE A 89 -16.12 7.61 -12.11
N TRP A 90 -16.22 8.30 -10.97
CA TRP A 90 -17.34 8.09 -10.05
C TRP A 90 -18.67 8.49 -10.69
N GLN A 91 -18.68 9.52 -11.54
CA GLN A 91 -19.84 9.89 -12.36
C GLN A 91 -20.18 8.83 -13.41
N GLU A 92 -19.18 8.23 -14.08
CA GLU A 92 -19.39 7.13 -15.03
C GLU A 92 -19.93 5.86 -14.38
N LEU A 93 -19.63 5.65 -13.09
CA LEU A 93 -20.16 4.55 -12.29
C LEU A 93 -21.55 4.83 -11.69
N ASP A 94 -22.22 5.92 -12.12
CA ASP A 94 -23.55 6.34 -11.64
C ASP A 94 -23.60 6.53 -10.11
N ALA A 95 -22.52 7.00 -9.49
CA ALA A 95 -22.49 7.29 -8.05
C ALA A 95 -23.45 8.43 -7.67
N ASP A 96 -24.05 8.34 -6.48
CA ASP A 96 -24.89 9.40 -5.92
C ASP A 96 -24.14 10.74 -5.81
N ALA A 97 -24.85 11.84 -6.09
CA ALA A 97 -24.29 13.19 -5.99
C ALA A 97 -23.72 13.50 -4.60
N GLN A 98 -24.35 12.99 -3.54
CA GLN A 98 -23.87 13.15 -2.17
C GLN A 98 -22.51 12.47 -1.98
N THR A 99 -22.36 11.26 -2.51
CA THR A 99 -21.13 10.47 -2.45
C THR A 99 -19.99 11.16 -3.18
N ILE A 100 -20.28 11.78 -4.34
CA ILE A 100 -19.30 12.57 -5.10
C ILE A 100 -18.82 13.79 -4.29
N GLU A 101 -19.74 14.52 -3.66
CA GLU A 101 -19.37 15.66 -2.81
C GLU A 101 -18.51 15.22 -1.62
N ASP A 102 -18.84 14.10 -1.00
CA ASP A 102 -18.10 13.59 0.16
C ASP A 102 -16.71 13.08 -0.25
N ARG A 103 -16.59 12.42 -1.42
CA ARG A 103 -15.29 12.06 -2.02
C ARG A 103 -14.44 13.30 -2.28
N LYS A 104 -15.03 14.37 -2.82
CA LYS A 104 -14.32 15.63 -3.07
C LYS A 104 -13.78 16.25 -1.76
N LYS A 105 -14.60 16.28 -0.70
CA LYS A 105 -14.16 16.76 0.62
C LYS A 105 -13.01 15.91 1.17
N GLU A 106 -13.08 14.59 1.03
CA GLU A 106 -12.00 13.69 1.47
C GLU A 106 -10.70 13.95 0.70
N LEU A 107 -10.76 14.15 -0.62
CA LEU A 107 -9.59 14.49 -1.44
C LEU A 107 -8.97 15.83 -1.03
N GLU A 108 -9.78 16.86 -0.77
CA GLU A 108 -9.29 18.15 -0.28
C GLU A 108 -8.64 18.06 1.10
N GLN A 109 -9.22 17.28 2.01
CA GLN A 109 -8.64 17.01 3.33
C GLN A 109 -7.33 16.23 3.20
N PHE A 110 -7.29 15.24 2.31
CA PHE A 110 -6.10 14.47 2.01
C PHE A 110 -4.98 15.36 1.47
N LEU A 111 -5.28 16.26 0.52
CA LEU A 111 -4.32 17.19 -0.04
C LEU A 111 -3.74 18.14 1.02
N LYS A 112 -4.59 18.69 1.90
CA LYS A 112 -4.13 19.51 3.05
C LYS A 112 -3.25 18.72 4.01
N LYS A 113 -3.55 17.43 4.21
CA LYS A 113 -2.78 16.55 5.10
C LYS A 113 -1.38 16.27 4.53
N ILE A 114 -1.27 15.92 3.24
CA ILE A 114 0.02 15.59 2.62
C ILE A 114 0.94 16.81 2.46
N GLN A 115 0.37 18.03 2.35
CA GLN A 115 1.12 19.28 2.30
C GLN A 115 1.84 19.61 3.61
N ILE A 116 1.33 19.12 4.75
CA ILE A 116 1.95 19.35 6.05
C ILE A 116 3.03 18.27 6.25
N PRO A 117 4.33 18.63 6.27
CA PRO A 117 5.38 17.65 6.47
C PRO A 117 5.28 17.07 7.89
N ARG A 118 5.44 15.75 7.99
CA ARG A 118 5.45 15.06 9.28
C ARG A 118 6.85 15.09 9.90
N ASP A 119 6.90 15.38 11.20
CA ASP A 119 8.16 15.52 11.96
C ASP A 119 8.87 14.17 12.23
N LYS A 120 8.12 13.06 12.29
CA LYS A 120 8.66 11.73 12.61
C LYS A 120 8.10 10.65 11.68
N PRO A 121 8.97 9.81 11.08
CA PRO A 121 8.53 8.68 10.28
C PRO A 121 7.87 7.62 11.17
N LYS A 122 6.87 6.93 10.62
CA LYS A 122 6.23 5.79 11.28
C LYS A 122 7.28 4.70 11.55
N PRO A 123 7.37 4.18 12.80
CA PRO A 123 8.34 3.13 13.11
C PRO A 123 7.99 1.86 12.33
N ARG A 124 9.02 1.19 11.80
CA ARG A 124 8.89 -0.12 11.15
C ARG A 124 8.35 -1.13 12.15
N VAL A 125 7.35 -1.90 11.75
CA VAL A 125 6.95 -3.08 12.51
C VAL A 125 7.87 -4.20 12.08
N MET A 126 8.70 -4.71 13.00
CA MET A 126 9.45 -5.93 12.75
C MET A 126 8.46 -7.08 12.59
N VAL A 127 8.21 -7.49 11.35
CA VAL A 127 7.57 -8.77 11.09
C VAL A 127 8.67 -9.81 11.27
N GLU A 128 8.54 -10.68 12.27
CA GLU A 128 9.48 -11.78 12.44
C GLU A 128 9.53 -12.54 11.11
N PRO A 129 10.72 -12.72 10.49
CA PRO A 129 10.80 -13.51 9.27
C PRO A 129 10.19 -14.86 9.61
N LYS A 130 9.19 -15.32 8.85
CA LYS A 130 8.61 -16.66 9.02
C LYS A 130 9.78 -17.62 8.95
N SER A 131 10.30 -18.01 10.11
CA SER A 131 11.50 -18.80 10.20
C SER A 131 11.17 -20.07 9.47
N SER A 132 11.86 -20.26 8.34
CA SER A 132 11.81 -21.48 7.55
C SER A 132 11.78 -22.63 8.54
N LEU A 133 10.71 -23.42 8.52
CA LEU A 133 10.59 -24.66 9.27
C LEU A 133 11.64 -25.62 8.73
N LEU A 134 12.90 -25.33 9.03
CA LEU A 134 14.02 -26.22 8.93
C LEU A 134 13.76 -27.22 10.05
N LYS A 135 12.92 -28.21 9.76
CA LYS A 135 12.84 -29.45 10.54
C LYS A 135 14.27 -29.99 10.61
N LYS A 136 14.97 -29.67 11.70
CA LYS A 136 16.19 -30.35 12.15
C LYS A 136 15.78 -31.74 12.64
N GLU A 137 15.23 -32.55 11.74
CA GLU A 137 14.68 -33.85 12.07
C GLU A 137 15.27 -34.95 11.18
N ASP A 138 16.55 -34.82 10.79
CA ASP A 138 17.29 -35.87 10.07
C ASP A 138 18.75 -36.05 10.55
N LEU A 139 19.05 -35.68 11.80
CA LEU A 139 20.37 -35.90 12.40
C LEU A 139 20.27 -36.52 13.81
N ASN A 140 19.64 -37.71 13.92
CA ASN A 140 20.02 -38.79 14.87
C ASN A 140 18.89 -39.82 15.07
N ARG A 141 18.57 -40.59 14.03
CA ARG A 141 17.86 -41.87 14.22
C ARG A 141 18.68 -43.03 13.66
N VAL A 142 19.91 -43.17 14.17
CA VAL A 142 20.53 -44.51 14.27
C VAL A 142 20.20 -45.06 15.66
N PRO A 143 19.32 -46.08 15.78
CA PRO A 143 19.05 -46.70 17.08
C PRO A 143 20.31 -47.37 17.62
N ARG A 144 20.76 -46.87 18.77
CA ARG A 144 21.95 -47.27 19.54
C ARG A 144 21.75 -48.64 20.23
N TRP A 145 21.34 -49.68 19.51
CA TRP A 145 21.16 -51.03 20.06
C TRP A 145 21.86 -52.16 19.29
N LYS A 146 22.69 -51.85 18.29
CA LYS A 146 23.53 -52.85 17.60
C LYS A 146 24.97 -52.92 18.09
N PHE A 147 25.21 -52.66 19.36
CA PHE A 147 26.50 -52.98 19.99
C PHE A 147 26.25 -53.52 21.39
N TRP A 148 26.64 -54.79 21.59
CA TRP A 148 26.81 -55.58 22.83
C TRP A 148 25.95 -56.84 22.99
N LYS A 149 26.56 -57.97 22.55
CA LYS A 149 26.72 -59.31 23.17
C LYS A 149 26.67 -60.34 22.03
N ARG A 150 27.81 -60.90 21.59
CA ARG A 150 28.65 -61.93 22.23
C ARG A 150 27.85 -63.11 22.74
#